data_AF-F9T582-F1
#
_entry.id   AF-F9T582-F1
#
_cell.length_a   1.000
_cell.length_b   1.000
_cell.length_c   1.000
_cell.angle_alpha   90.00
_cell.angle_beta   90.00
_cell.angle_gamma   90.00
#
_symmetry.space_group_name_H-M   'P 1'
#
loop_
_entity.id
_entity.type
_entity.pdbx_description
1 polymer ?
#
loop_
_entity_poly.entity_id
_entity_poly.type
_entity_poly.pdbx_seq_one_letter_code
_entity_poly.pdbx_strand_id
1 'polypeptide(L)'
;MKTTSTLAKISKSILIIFFIISALLLGQVSQYLQTLKDHQRHEISAWVDNHPEQASKAETFIELCLDSRLTSREESLEESVLKEPMSLYDCGHTVNADQLVQHLKTTNAPWLTFAWPLSAFE
;
A
#
# COMPACT_ATOMS: atom_id res chain seq x y z
N MET A 1 -52.80 1.23 -0.25
CA MET A 1 -51.63 1.66 -1.06
C MET A 1 -50.64 2.40 -0.14
N LYS A 2 -49.90 1.67 0.70
CA LYS A 2 -48.90 2.23 1.66
C LYS A 2 -47.54 1.52 1.61
N THR A 3 -47.50 0.34 0.98
CA THR A 3 -46.33 -0.54 0.89
C THR A 3 -45.21 0.03 0.01
N THR A 4 -45.54 0.78 -1.04
CA THR A 4 -44.56 1.39 -1.96
C THR A 4 -43.71 2.49 -1.30
N SER A 5 -44.28 3.27 -0.38
CA SER A 5 -43.57 4.34 0.35
C SER A 5 -42.57 3.78 1.37
N THR A 6 -42.94 2.71 2.07
CA THR A 6 -42.05 2.06 3.06
C THR A 6 -40.88 1.36 2.38
N LEU A 7 -41.13 0.69 1.24
CA LEU A 7 -40.07 0.04 0.45
C LEU A 7 -39.03 1.05 -0.08
N ALA A 8 -39.49 2.21 -0.57
CA ALA A 8 -38.62 3.28 -1.03
C ALA A 8 -37.77 3.90 0.10
N LYS A 9 -38.31 3.97 1.32
CA LYS A 9 -37.56 4.43 2.50
C LYS A 9 -36.47 3.43 2.91
N ILE A 10 -36.79 2.13 2.94
CA ILE A 10 -35.83 1.07 3.26
C ILE A 10 -34.69 1.05 2.23
N SER A 11 -35.02 1.15 0.94
CA SER A 11 -34.01 1.22 -0.13
C SER A 11 -33.07 2.42 0.01
N LYS A 12 -33.60 3.61 0.33
CA LYS A 12 -32.76 4.81 0.61
C LYS A 12 -31.86 4.62 1.83
N SER A 13 -32.37 4.02 2.91
CA SER A 13 -31.56 3.73 4.10
C SER A 13 -30.42 2.76 3.80
N ILE A 14 -30.68 1.71 3.01
CA ILE A 14 -29.64 0.76 2.59
C ILE A 14 -28.55 1.46 1.77
N LEU A 15 -28.93 2.34 0.84
CA LEU A 15 -27.96 3.10 0.03
C LEU A 15 -27.09 4.04 0.87
N ILE A 16 -27.69 4.73 1.86
CA ILE A 16 -26.95 5.60 2.78
C ILE A 16 -25.97 4.79 3.62
N ILE A 17 -26.40 3.64 4.15
CA ILE A 17 -25.54 2.75 4.93
C ILE A 17 -24.39 2.23 4.06
N PHE A 18 -24.67 1.82 2.82
CA PHE A 18 -23.63 1.41 1.87
C PHE A 18 -22.63 2.53 1.61
N PHE A 19 -23.09 3.76 1.40
CA PHE A 19 -22.21 4.90 1.20
C PHE A 19 -21.30 5.17 2.40
N ILE A 20 -21.86 5.10 3.62
CA ILE A 20 -21.09 5.27 4.86
C ILE A 20 -20.05 4.15 5.00
N ILE A 21 -20.44 2.89 4.76
CA ILE A 21 -19.52 1.75 4.82
C ILE A 21 -18.39 1.92 3.80
N SER A 22 -18.69 2.29 2.55
CA SER A 22 -17.68 2.53 1.52
C SER A 22 -16.71 3.65 1.91
N ALA A 23 -17.19 4.74 2.48
CA ALA A 23 -16.34 5.84 2.96
C ALA A 23 -15.42 5.40 4.12
N LEU A 24 -15.94 4.61 5.05
CA LEU A 24 -15.16 4.05 6.17
C LEU A 24 -14.07 3.09 5.67
N LEU A 25 -14.40 2.23 4.69
CA LEU A 25 -13.44 1.31 4.10
C LEU A 25 -12.28 2.06 3.42
N LEU A 26 -12.56 3.11 2.64
CA LEU A 26 -11.51 3.94 2.02
C LEU A 26 -10.56 4.55 3.05
N GLY A 27 -11.09 5.03 4.19
CA GLY A 27 -10.27 5.54 5.30
C GLY A 27 -9.36 4.46 5.91
N GLN A 28 -9.87 3.24 6.05
CA GLN A 28 -9.09 2.11 6.56
C GLN A 28 -7.97 1.69 5.60
N VAL A 29 -8.20 1.75 4.29
CA VAL A 29 -7.16 1.48 3.28
C VAL A 29 -5.98 2.44 3.42
N SER A 30 -6.26 3.74 3.54
CA SER A 30 -5.19 4.75 3.68
C SER A 30 -4.35 4.51 4.94
N GLN A 31 -5.00 4.26 6.07
CA GLN A 31 -4.32 3.96 7.33
C GLN A 31 -3.50 2.66 7.26
N TYR A 32 -4.03 1.64 6.60
CA TYR A 32 -3.31 0.38 6.38
C TYR A 32 -2.03 0.58 5.55
N LEU A 33 -2.11 1.33 4.45
CA LEU A 33 -0.96 1.62 3.59
C LEU A 33 0.13 2.42 4.34
N GLN A 34 -0.28 3.40 5.15
CA GLN A 34 0.67 4.14 6.01
C GLN A 34 1.33 3.23 7.04
N THR A 35 0.54 2.38 7.70
CA THR A 35 1.05 1.41 8.70
C THR A 35 2.05 0.44 8.08
N LEU A 36 1.75 -0.08 6.88
CA LEU A 36 2.64 -0.98 6.15
C LEU A 36 3.97 -0.29 5.81
N LYS A 37 3.92 0.97 5.37
CA LYS A 37 5.12 1.77 5.10
C LYS A 37 5.96 1.99 6.35
N ASP A 38 5.33 2.37 7.45
CA ASP A 38 6.03 2.60 8.73
C ASP A 38 6.68 1.31 9.22
N HIS A 39 6.00 0.18 9.06
CA HIS A 39 6.57 -1.14 9.34
C HIS A 39 7.78 -1.43 8.45
N GLN A 40 7.66 -1.25 7.13
CA GLN A 40 8.77 -1.47 6.19
C GLN A 40 9.98 -0.57 6.49
N ARG A 41 9.76 0.71 6.82
CA ARG A 41 10.84 1.62 7.25
C ARG A 41 11.50 1.17 8.54
N HIS A 42 10.71 0.70 9.50
CA HIS A 42 11.23 0.17 10.76
C HIS A 42 12.12 -1.06 10.54
N GLU A 43 11.67 -2.01 9.72
CA GLU A 43 12.44 -3.21 9.37
C GLU A 43 13.73 -2.87 8.62
N ILE A 44 13.69 -1.91 7.69
CA ILE A 44 14.90 -1.44 7.00
C ILE A 44 15.87 -0.80 8.00
N SER A 45 15.38 0.03 8.93
CA SER A 45 16.25 0.61 9.97
C SER A 45 16.89 -0.46 10.85
N ALA A 46 16.10 -1.45 11.30
CA ALA A 46 16.59 -2.56 12.10
C ALA A 46 17.59 -3.44 11.33
N TRP A 47 17.39 -3.59 10.01
CA TRP A 47 18.34 -4.27 9.14
C TRP A 47 19.68 -3.53 9.07
N VAL A 48 19.65 -2.20 8.90
CA VAL A 48 20.83 -1.32 8.83
C VAL A 48 21.65 -1.37 10.13
N ASP A 49 20.98 -1.41 11.29
CA ASP A 49 21.67 -1.54 12.58
C ASP A 49 22.49 -2.83 12.68
N ASN A 50 22.04 -3.91 12.01
CA ASN A 50 22.72 -5.19 11.96
C ASN A 50 23.69 -5.33 10.77
N HIS A 51 23.57 -4.48 9.74
CA HIS A 51 24.35 -4.50 8.50
C HIS A 51 24.78 -3.07 8.10
N PRO A 52 25.67 -2.43 8.89
CA PRO A 52 26.06 -1.03 8.65
C PRO A 52 26.74 -0.82 7.30
N GLU A 53 27.38 -1.85 6.74
CA GLU A 53 27.97 -1.83 5.39
C GLU A 53 26.93 -1.68 4.27
N GLN A 54 25.65 -1.93 4.55
CA GLN A 54 24.54 -1.81 3.61
C GLN A 54 23.71 -0.55 3.82
N ALA A 55 24.07 0.32 4.78
CA ALA A 55 23.32 1.53 5.11
C ALA A 55 23.03 2.41 3.89
N SER A 56 24.04 2.68 3.06
CA SER A 56 23.88 3.49 1.84
C SER A 56 22.93 2.86 0.80
N LYS A 57 22.94 1.52 0.69
CA LYS A 57 22.01 0.79 -0.19
C LYS A 57 20.58 0.81 0.35
N ALA A 58 20.44 0.70 1.67
CA ALA A 58 19.14 0.78 2.35
C ALA A 58 18.52 2.17 2.24
N GLU A 59 19.31 3.24 2.34
CA GLU A 59 18.87 4.61 2.12
C GLU A 59 18.43 4.82 0.66
N THR A 60 19.24 4.35 -0.30
CA THR A 60 18.89 4.38 -1.73
C THR A 60 17.60 3.60 -2.01
N PHE A 61 17.40 2.46 -1.35
CA PHE A 61 16.16 1.68 -1.44
C PHE A 61 14.95 2.46 -0.90
N ILE A 62 15.08 3.13 0.24
CA ILE A 62 13.99 3.94 0.81
C ILE A 62 13.60 5.06 -0.15
N GLU A 63 14.58 5.80 -0.65
CA GLU A 63 14.34 6.96 -1.52
C GLU A 63 13.74 6.53 -2.87
N LEU A 64 14.37 5.57 -3.55
CA LEU A 64 14.01 5.19 -4.92
C LEU A 64 12.87 4.20 -5.02
N CYS A 65 12.65 3.34 -4.01
CA CYS A 65 11.67 2.26 -4.09
C CYS A 65 10.48 2.44 -3.14
N LEU A 66 10.69 3.02 -1.94
CA LEU A 66 9.65 3.13 -0.92
C LEU A 66 8.92 4.47 -0.97
N ASP A 67 9.65 5.58 -1.15
CA ASP A 67 9.08 6.93 -1.15
C ASP A 67 8.54 7.36 -2.51
N SER A 68 9.26 7.03 -3.60
CA SER A 68 8.84 7.31 -4.99
C SER A 68 7.46 6.73 -5.37
N ARG A 69 7.08 5.61 -4.75
CA ARG A 69 5.79 4.93 -4.95
C ARG A 69 4.58 5.78 -4.51
N LEU A 70 4.78 6.76 -3.63
CA LEU A 70 3.71 7.64 -3.17
C LEU A 70 3.58 8.89 -4.04
N THR A 71 4.70 9.52 -4.41
CA THR A 71 4.71 10.74 -5.23
C THR A 71 4.14 10.48 -6.62
N SER A 72 4.46 9.32 -7.20
CA SER A 72 3.90 8.90 -8.49
C SER A 72 2.38 8.76 -8.45
N ARG A 73 1.76 8.46 -7.30
CA ARG A 73 0.29 8.31 -7.21
C ARG A 73 -0.45 9.65 -7.12
N GLU A 74 0.21 10.70 -6.64
CA GLU A 74 -0.36 12.05 -6.56
C GLU A 74 -0.18 12.85 -7.86
N GLU A 75 0.92 12.64 -8.61
CA GLU A 75 1.17 13.33 -9.90
C GLU A 75 0.68 12.56 -11.16
N SER A 76 0.40 11.26 -11.09
CA SER A 76 0.07 10.44 -12.28
C SER A 76 -1.39 10.56 -12.78
N LEU A 77 -2.13 11.61 -12.42
CA LEU A 77 -3.41 11.87 -13.09
C LEU A 77 -3.24 12.46 -14.50
N GLU A 78 -2.05 12.91 -14.87
CA GLU A 78 -1.76 13.42 -16.23
C GLU A 78 -0.62 12.73 -17.00
N GLU A 79 0.27 11.93 -16.38
CA GLU A 79 1.42 11.40 -17.11
C GLU A 79 1.93 10.04 -16.59
N SER A 80 1.36 8.92 -17.06
CA SER A 80 2.15 7.70 -17.31
C SER A 80 1.37 6.66 -18.11
N VAL A 81 1.22 6.92 -19.40
CA VAL A 81 1.07 5.83 -20.37
C VAL A 81 2.40 5.06 -20.36
N LEU A 82 2.39 3.77 -19.99
CA LEU A 82 3.47 2.79 -20.19
C LEU A 82 4.68 2.76 -19.22
N LYS A 83 4.45 2.65 -17.91
CA LYS A 83 5.36 1.84 -17.07
C LYS A 83 4.51 1.00 -16.12
N GLU A 84 4.55 -0.31 -16.32
CA GLU A 84 3.93 -1.26 -15.41
C GLU A 84 4.41 -0.96 -13.98
N PRO A 85 3.51 -0.89 -12.97
CA PRO A 85 3.91 -0.60 -11.60
C PRO A 85 4.94 -1.65 -11.18
N MET A 86 6.20 -1.23 -11.05
CA MET A 86 7.27 -2.11 -10.62
C MET A 86 7.01 -2.49 -9.16
N SER A 87 7.10 -3.79 -8.84
CA SER A 87 6.93 -4.24 -7.47
C SER A 87 8.05 -3.65 -6.59
N LEU A 88 7.77 -3.43 -5.30
CA LEU A 88 8.77 -2.92 -4.34
C LEU A 88 10.04 -3.78 -4.37
N TYR A 89 9.86 -5.09 -4.54
CA TYR A 89 10.94 -6.07 -4.59
C TYR A 89 11.76 -5.98 -5.88
N ASP A 90 11.10 -5.80 -7.03
CA ASP A 90 11.79 -5.63 -8.30
C ASP A 90 12.60 -4.34 -8.32
N CYS A 91 12.06 -3.25 -7.76
CA CYS A 91 12.82 -2.02 -7.56
C CYS A 91 14.04 -2.26 -6.66
N GLY A 92 13.88 -3.03 -5.58
CA GLY A 92 15.01 -3.40 -4.72
C GLY A 92 16.12 -4.17 -5.43
N HIS A 93 15.76 -5.04 -6.37
CA HIS A 93 16.72 -5.72 -7.23
C HIS A 93 17.45 -4.73 -8.16
N THR A 94 16.78 -3.70 -8.67
CA THR A 94 17.43 -2.67 -9.51
C THR A 94 18.46 -1.80 -8.78
N VAL A 95 18.33 -1.64 -7.46
CA VAL A 95 19.28 -0.87 -6.63
C VAL A 95 20.33 -1.76 -5.94
N ASN A 96 20.48 -3.01 -6.39
CA ASN A 96 21.42 -4.00 -5.82
C ASN A 96 21.25 -4.21 -4.31
N ALA A 97 20.01 -4.14 -3.83
CA ALA A 97 19.63 -4.37 -2.43
C ALA A 97 19.02 -5.77 -2.22
N ASP A 98 19.56 -6.79 -2.90
CA ASP A 98 18.99 -8.14 -2.95
C ASP A 98 18.79 -8.78 -1.57
N GLN A 99 19.74 -8.57 -0.65
CA GLN A 99 19.66 -9.10 0.71
C GLN A 99 18.53 -8.43 1.52
N LEU A 100 18.39 -7.11 1.37
CA LEU A 100 17.31 -6.34 1.98
C LEU A 100 15.95 -6.75 1.41
N VAL A 101 15.87 -6.98 0.09
CA VAL A 101 14.66 -7.49 -0.59
C VAL A 101 14.25 -8.85 -0.03
N GLN A 102 15.21 -9.76 0.16
CA GLN A 102 14.92 -11.09 0.69
C GLN A 102 14.43 -11.02 2.15
N HIS A 103 15.04 -10.15 2.96
CA HIS A 103 14.60 -9.89 4.33
C HIS A 103 13.17 -9.35 4.35
N LEU A 104 12.88 -8.30 3.56
CA LEU A 104 11.56 -7.70 3.47
C LEU A 104 10.49 -8.67 2.93
N LYS A 105 10.79 -9.52 1.94
CA LYS A 105 9.84 -10.56 1.48
C LYS A 105 9.42 -11.49 2.60
N THR A 106 10.37 -11.84 3.47
CA THR A 106 10.12 -12.74 4.60
C THR A 106 9.27 -12.05 5.66
N THR A 107 9.61 -10.80 6.01
CA THR A 107 8.90 -10.04 7.05
C THR A 107 7.53 -9.53 6.58
N ASN A 108 7.34 -9.26 5.29
CA ASN A 108 6.08 -8.77 4.73
C ASN A 108 5.07 -9.88 4.38
N ALA A 109 5.47 -11.16 4.37
CA ALA A 109 4.58 -12.27 4.01
C ALA A 109 3.26 -12.32 4.83
N PRO A 110 3.25 -12.05 6.15
CA PRO A 110 2.01 -11.96 6.92
C PRO A 110 1.12 -10.80 6.45
N TRP A 111 1.71 -9.64 6.14
CA TRP A 111 0.98 -8.45 5.69
C TRP A 111 0.30 -8.67 4.33
N LEU A 112 0.99 -9.31 3.40
CA LEU A 112 0.46 -9.68 2.09
C LEU A 112 -0.74 -10.63 2.19
N THR A 113 -0.77 -11.49 3.21
CA THR A 113 -1.90 -12.42 3.44
C THR A 113 -3.17 -11.68 3.89
N PHE A 114 -3.04 -10.54 4.57
CA PHE A 114 -4.16 -9.69 4.97
C PHE A 114 -4.57 -8.65 3.92
N ALA A 115 -3.79 -8.52 2.85
CA ALA A 115 -4.00 -7.52 1.81
C ALA A 115 -5.06 -7.93 0.77
N TRP A 116 -5.89 -8.96 0.99
CA TRP A 116 -7.02 -9.24 0.09
C TRP A 116 -8.27 -8.47 0.56
N PRO A 117 -8.51 -7.23 0.08
CA PRO A 117 -8.73 -6.88 -1.34
C PRO A 117 -7.83 -5.73 -1.89
N LEU A 118 -6.78 -5.37 -1.17
CA LEU A 118 -5.81 -4.33 -1.50
C LEU A 118 -4.66 -4.77 -2.42
N SER A 119 -4.49 -6.07 -2.66
CA SER A 119 -3.51 -6.63 -3.60
C SER A 119 -3.71 -6.18 -5.05
N ALA A 120 -4.87 -5.57 -5.38
CA ALA A 120 -5.12 -4.94 -6.67
C ALA A 120 -4.44 -3.55 -6.82
N PHE A 121 -3.87 -3.01 -5.73
CA PHE A 121 -3.15 -1.74 -5.71
C PHE A 121 -1.62 -1.92 -5.60
N GLU A 122 -1.13 -3.16 -5.70
CA GLU A 122 0.30 -3.49 -5.61
C GLU A 122 0.97 -3.56 -6.98
#